data_AF-A0A7W1LRY0-F1
#
_entry.id   AF-A0A7W1LRY0-F1
#
_cell.length_a   1.000
_cell.length_b   1.000
_cell.length_c   1.000
_cell.angle_alpha   90.00
_cell.angle_beta   90.00
_cell.angle_gamma   90.00
#
_symmetry.space_group_name_H-M   'P 1'
#
loop_
_entity.id
_entity.type
_entity.pdbx_description
1 polymer ?
#
loop_
_entity_poly.entity_id
_entity_poly.type
_entity_poly.pdbx_seq_one_letter_code
_entity_poly.pdbx_strand_id
1 'polypeptide(L)'
;MVVNAVMPPPPDARELTADALASVPVLLEQRGGCARDLFGGGLDADDDGCNTSQEVMSRDAIEIEEQTGCRVVAGSWRSHYDGVVVERSQELEVDHLVSLKEAWDSGAWSWTRDQRSAFSNDLRDGRGLRAVTIASNRSKGDKDPSNWVPSDRRAVCGYPTDWVAVKLRWKLAMDESERGRIANLLESDCQGQRIDPWIVTAVPPAEAPVPPTTLPPTPPPPPPPPPPTPQTTAPPPPPAAPPSPPTSTVPVVRATVRST
;
A
#
# COMPACT_ATOMS: atom_id res chain seq x y z
N MET A 1 23.86 10.61 -14.26
CA MET A 1 24.66 9.82 -13.31
C MET A 1 24.12 10.12 -11.93
N VAL A 2 23.30 9.22 -11.39
CA VAL A 2 22.77 9.33 -10.03
C VAL A 2 23.85 8.77 -9.12
N VAL A 3 24.56 9.64 -8.41
CA VAL A 3 25.43 9.19 -7.33
C VAL A 3 24.52 8.76 -6.19
N ASN A 4 24.46 7.45 -5.93
CA ASN A 4 23.85 6.91 -4.72
C ASN A 4 24.54 7.54 -3.51
N ALA A 5 23.94 8.58 -2.94
CA ALA A 5 24.33 9.10 -1.64
C ALA A 5 23.92 8.05 -0.60
N VAL A 6 24.81 7.07 -0.40
CA VAL A 6 24.70 6.13 0.71
C VAL A 6 24.95 6.93 1.97
N MET A 7 23.86 7.31 2.64
CA MET A 7 23.93 7.81 4.01
C MET A 7 24.67 6.76 4.85
N PRO A 8 25.63 7.14 5.71
CA PRO A 8 26.32 6.17 6.56
C PRO A 8 25.26 5.36 7.32
N PRO A 9 25.35 4.02 7.32
CA PRO A 9 24.32 3.17 7.90
C PRO A 9 24.01 3.66 9.32
N PRO A 10 22.73 3.77 9.70
CA PRO A 10 22.37 4.01 11.09
C PRO A 10 22.88 2.82 11.94
N PRO A 11 22.95 2.96 13.28
CA PRO A 11 23.44 1.89 14.15
C PRO A 11 22.77 0.55 13.84
N ASP A 12 23.53 -0.54 14.01
CA ASP A 12 23.13 -1.89 13.63
C ASP A 12 21.73 -2.23 14.15
N ALA A 13 20.89 -2.72 13.24
CA ALA A 13 19.52 -3.16 13.46
C ALA A 13 19.39 -4.38 14.40
N ARG A 14 20.39 -4.68 15.23
CA ARG A 14 20.40 -5.86 16.10
C ARG A 14 20.33 -5.51 17.59
N GLU A 15 20.44 -4.24 17.97
CA GLU A 15 20.44 -3.82 19.38
C GLU A 15 19.66 -2.52 19.64
N LEU A 16 18.36 -2.49 19.35
CA LEU A 16 17.48 -1.51 19.99
C LEU A 16 16.90 -2.12 21.26
N THR A 17 17.58 -1.87 22.39
CA THR A 17 17.13 -2.23 23.74
C THR A 17 16.24 -1.12 24.32
N ALA A 18 15.86 -1.25 25.59
CA ALA A 18 15.13 -0.22 26.34
C ALA A 18 15.78 1.19 26.27
N ASP A 19 17.06 1.30 25.88
CA ASP A 19 17.80 2.56 25.70
C ASP A 19 17.69 3.18 24.29
N ALA A 20 16.87 2.61 23.39
CA ALA A 20 16.68 3.15 22.04
C ALA A 20 16.15 4.60 22.06
N LEU A 21 15.26 4.92 22.99
CA LEU A 21 14.81 6.30 23.20
C LEU A 21 15.97 7.23 23.61
N ALA A 22 16.85 6.76 24.49
CA ALA A 22 18.02 7.52 24.95
C ALA A 22 19.07 7.72 23.85
N SER A 23 19.06 6.88 22.82
CA SER A 23 19.97 6.94 21.68
C SER A 23 19.59 8.02 20.66
N VAL A 24 18.37 8.55 20.72
CA VAL A 24 17.98 9.69 19.88
C VAL A 24 18.55 10.98 20.51
N PRO A 25 19.27 11.83 19.76
CA PRO A 25 19.78 13.08 20.32
C PRO A 25 18.64 14.03 20.68
N VAL A 26 18.80 14.78 21.77
CA VAL A 26 17.90 15.85 22.16
C VAL A 26 18.50 17.18 21.71
N LEU A 27 17.84 17.88 20.79
CA LEU A 27 18.28 19.15 20.23
C LEU A 27 17.11 20.14 20.13
N LEU A 28 17.42 21.43 20.09
CA LEU A 28 16.42 22.45 19.79
C LEU A 28 15.98 22.34 18.33
N GLU A 29 14.68 22.49 18.09
CA GLU A 29 14.11 22.52 16.76
C GLU A 29 14.63 23.69 15.91
N GLN A 30 14.97 23.42 14.66
CA GLN A 30 15.28 24.45 13.67
C GLN A 30 13.97 25.03 13.10
N ARG A 31 13.44 26.06 13.76
CA ARG A 31 12.16 26.66 13.33
C ARG A 31 12.33 27.52 12.07
N GLY A 32 11.57 27.17 11.03
CA GLY A 32 11.42 27.96 9.81
C GLY A 32 12.25 27.47 8.63
N GLY A 33 11.94 27.98 7.43
CA GLY A 33 12.65 27.63 6.18
C GLY A 33 12.23 26.30 5.54
N CYS A 34 11.35 25.53 6.18
CA CYS A 34 10.79 24.31 5.58
C CYS A 34 9.80 24.65 4.46
N ALA A 35 10.07 24.19 3.25
CA ALA A 35 9.12 24.13 2.15
C ALA A 35 9.00 22.67 1.68
N ARG A 36 7.76 22.21 1.45
CA ARG A 36 7.49 20.81 1.07
C ARG A 36 8.25 20.39 -0.19
N ASP A 37 8.40 21.30 -1.15
CA ASP A 37 9.11 21.06 -2.41
C ASP A 37 10.60 20.69 -2.22
N LEU A 38 11.18 21.01 -1.06
CA LEU A 38 12.57 20.63 -0.73
C LEU A 38 12.74 19.13 -0.53
N PHE A 39 11.65 18.39 -0.28
CA PHE A 39 11.65 16.94 -0.08
C PHE A 39 11.44 16.13 -1.35
N GLY A 40 11.24 16.78 -2.50
CA GLY A 40 10.87 16.07 -3.73
C GLY A 40 9.41 15.60 -3.66
N GLY A 41 8.70 15.64 -4.79
CA GLY A 41 7.31 15.22 -4.87
C GLY A 41 7.20 13.79 -5.41
N GLY A 42 6.36 12.98 -4.76
CA GLY A 42 5.76 11.73 -5.25
C GLY A 42 6.57 11.00 -6.32
N LEU A 43 7.75 10.51 -5.95
CA LEU A 43 8.58 9.75 -6.86
C LEU A 43 8.08 8.31 -6.94
N ASP A 44 8.31 7.71 -8.10
CA ASP A 44 8.40 6.28 -8.27
C ASP A 44 9.79 5.87 -7.76
N ALA A 45 9.83 5.29 -6.57
CA ALA A 45 11.06 5.17 -5.79
C ALA A 45 11.93 3.98 -6.22
N ASP A 46 11.32 2.98 -6.85
CA ASP A 46 11.96 1.77 -7.37
C ASP A 46 11.89 1.65 -8.91
N ASP A 47 11.31 2.66 -9.58
CA ASP A 47 11.20 2.79 -11.05
C ASP A 47 10.34 1.66 -11.66
N ASP A 48 9.31 1.21 -10.92
CA ASP A 48 8.41 0.13 -11.32
C ASP A 48 7.14 0.63 -12.03
N GLY A 49 6.94 1.95 -12.11
CA GLY A 49 5.79 2.62 -12.70
C GLY A 49 4.76 3.12 -11.68
N CYS A 50 4.93 2.82 -10.39
CA CYS A 50 4.06 3.24 -9.29
C CYS A 50 4.73 4.32 -8.45
N ASN A 51 4.03 5.41 -8.12
CA ASN A 51 4.57 6.33 -7.13
C ASN A 51 4.43 5.78 -5.72
N THR A 52 5.28 6.26 -4.80
CA THR A 52 5.30 5.84 -3.40
C THR A 52 3.92 5.84 -2.74
N SER A 53 3.06 6.83 -3.03
CA SER A 53 1.73 6.89 -2.42
C SER A 53 0.82 5.77 -2.92
N GLN A 54 0.93 5.41 -4.20
CA GLN A 54 0.19 4.29 -4.78
C GLN A 54 0.67 2.96 -4.17
N GLU A 55 1.97 2.79 -4.00
CA GLU A 55 2.54 1.62 -3.34
C GLU A 55 2.06 1.47 -1.89
N VAL A 56 2.08 2.56 -1.10
CA VAL A 56 1.57 2.53 0.28
C VAL A 56 0.08 2.21 0.32
N MET A 57 -0.72 2.80 -0.57
CA MET A 57 -2.16 2.52 -0.64
C MET A 57 -2.44 1.06 -0.96
N SER A 58 -1.66 0.44 -1.86
CA SER A 58 -1.77 -0.98 -2.16
C SER A 58 -1.28 -1.86 -1.02
N ARG A 59 -0.17 -1.50 -0.38
CA ARG A 59 0.45 -2.24 0.74
C ARG A 59 -0.45 -2.28 1.98
N ASP A 60 -1.09 -1.16 2.30
CA ASP A 60 -1.91 -1.02 3.51
C ASP A 60 -3.37 -1.43 3.31
N ALA A 61 -3.76 -1.81 2.09
CA ALA A 61 -5.07 -2.38 1.83
C ALA A 61 -5.20 -3.75 2.52
N ILE A 62 -6.31 -3.94 3.25
CA ILE A 62 -6.71 -5.24 3.77
C ILE A 62 -7.22 -6.11 2.63
N GLU A 63 -8.00 -5.52 1.74
CA GLU A 63 -8.55 -6.14 0.54
C GLU A 63 -8.55 -5.11 -0.60
N ILE A 64 -8.31 -5.58 -1.82
CA ILE A 64 -8.35 -4.77 -3.04
C ILE A 64 -9.49 -5.30 -3.91
N GLU A 65 -10.47 -4.45 -4.18
CA GLU A 65 -11.63 -4.78 -5.02
C GLU A 65 -11.52 -4.20 -6.43
N GLU A 66 -10.94 -2.99 -6.55
CA GLU A 66 -10.80 -2.29 -7.81
C GLU A 66 -9.43 -1.61 -7.89
N GLN A 67 -8.66 -1.94 -8.92
CA GLN A 67 -7.34 -1.35 -9.18
C GLN A 67 -7.15 -1.10 -10.68
N THR A 68 -6.63 0.08 -11.02
CA THR A 68 -6.25 0.46 -12.39
C THR A 68 -4.78 0.86 -12.41
N GLY A 69 -3.94 0.02 -13.03
CA GLY A 69 -2.48 0.16 -12.92
C GLY A 69 -2.07 0.09 -11.45
N CYS A 70 -1.31 1.08 -10.97
CA CYS A 70 -0.91 1.20 -9.56
C CYS A 70 -1.97 1.83 -8.65
N ARG A 71 -3.04 2.41 -9.22
CA ARG A 71 -4.04 3.12 -8.43
C ARG A 71 -5.10 2.14 -7.93
N VAL A 72 -5.09 1.86 -6.62
CA VAL A 72 -6.22 1.23 -5.95
C VAL A 72 -7.36 2.25 -5.79
N VAL A 73 -8.54 1.90 -6.28
CA VAL A 73 -9.73 2.75 -6.30
C VAL A 73 -10.73 2.32 -5.23
N ALA A 74 -10.95 1.01 -5.11
CA ALA A 74 -11.86 0.38 -4.15
C ALA A 74 -11.15 -0.78 -3.42
N GLY A 75 -11.51 -1.00 -2.16
CA GLY A 75 -10.91 -2.02 -1.32
C GLY A 75 -11.41 -1.88 0.10
N SER A 76 -10.62 -2.34 1.06
CA SER A 76 -10.85 -2.06 2.49
C SER A 76 -9.55 -1.65 3.14
N TRP A 77 -9.56 -0.58 3.91
CA TRP A 77 -8.44 -0.13 4.73
C TRP A 77 -8.91 0.10 6.15
N ARG A 78 -8.03 -0.14 7.12
CA ARG A 78 -8.18 0.37 8.47
C ARG A 78 -7.15 1.46 8.67
N SER A 79 -7.61 2.70 8.81
CA SER A 79 -6.73 3.84 9.05
C SER A 79 -5.94 3.66 10.33
N HIS A 80 -4.63 3.87 10.23
CA HIS A 80 -3.69 3.55 11.30
C HIS A 80 -3.90 4.38 12.58
N TYR A 81 -4.40 5.62 12.45
CA TYR A 81 -4.45 6.56 13.59
C TYR A 81 -5.77 6.59 14.35
N ASP A 82 -6.89 6.35 13.66
CA ASP A 82 -8.23 6.42 14.25
C ASP A 82 -8.99 5.10 14.16
N GLY A 83 -8.42 4.07 13.52
CA GLY A 83 -8.99 2.74 13.42
C GLY A 83 -10.24 2.66 12.54
N VAL A 84 -10.59 3.77 11.87
CA VAL A 84 -11.76 3.86 10.97
C VAL A 84 -11.52 2.96 9.76
N VAL A 85 -12.54 2.18 9.41
CA VAL A 85 -12.53 1.37 8.19
C VAL A 85 -13.17 2.18 7.06
N VAL A 86 -12.50 2.24 5.93
CA VAL A 86 -12.98 2.91 4.72
C VAL A 86 -12.83 2.00 3.51
N GLU A 87 -13.63 2.25 2.48
CA GLU A 87 -13.71 1.40 1.29
C GLU A 87 -13.24 2.10 0.02
N ARG A 88 -13.05 3.43 0.10
CA ARG A 88 -12.61 4.25 -1.03
C ARG A 88 -11.28 4.89 -0.73
N SER A 89 -10.31 4.71 -1.62
CA SER A 89 -8.97 5.28 -1.45
C SER A 89 -8.96 6.82 -1.40
N GLN A 90 -9.98 7.48 -1.96
CA GLN A 90 -10.16 8.94 -1.87
C GLN A 90 -10.48 9.45 -0.45
N GLU A 91 -10.80 8.58 0.49
CA GLU A 91 -11.03 8.92 1.90
C GLU A 91 -9.73 8.89 2.73
N LEU A 92 -8.64 8.45 2.11
CA LEU A 92 -7.33 8.26 2.72
C LEU A 92 -6.30 9.24 2.14
N GLU A 93 -5.29 9.52 2.95
CA GLU A 93 -4.03 10.11 2.55
C GLU A 93 -2.88 9.23 3.03
N VAL A 94 -1.74 9.31 2.37
CA VAL A 94 -0.50 8.73 2.88
C VAL A 94 0.17 9.77 3.76
N ASP A 95 0.30 9.47 5.04
CA ASP A 95 1.00 10.32 6.00
C ASP A 95 2.44 9.83 6.23
N HIS A 96 3.33 10.80 6.47
CA HIS A 96 4.66 10.55 7.01
C HIS A 96 4.55 10.50 8.53
N LEU A 97 4.86 9.34 9.13
CA LEU A 97 4.78 9.15 10.58
C LEU A 97 5.48 10.31 11.30
N VAL A 98 6.74 10.56 10.97
CA VAL A 98 7.43 11.82 11.25
C VAL A 98 7.17 12.76 10.07
N SER A 99 6.39 13.83 10.27
CA SER A 99 6.00 14.73 9.18
C SER A 99 7.22 15.33 8.47
N LEU A 100 7.07 15.78 7.21
CA LEU A 100 8.18 16.42 6.48
C LEU A 100 8.70 17.67 7.21
N LYS A 101 7.80 18.47 7.80
CA LYS A 101 8.18 19.64 8.59
C LYS A 101 8.87 19.25 9.89
N GLU A 102 8.36 18.23 10.58
CA GLU A 102 8.97 17.70 11.80
C GLU A 102 10.39 17.18 11.52
N ALA A 103 10.58 16.45 10.41
CA ALA A 103 11.89 15.99 9.98
C ALA A 103 12.83 17.17 9.70
N TRP A 104 12.34 18.24 9.06
CA TRP A 104 13.10 19.47 8.85
C TRP A 104 13.57 20.08 10.17
N ASP A 105 12.64 20.34 11.08
CA ASP A 105 12.90 20.95 12.38
C ASP A 105 13.86 20.08 13.22
N SER A 106 13.82 18.76 13.03
CA SER A 106 14.65 17.74 13.69
C SER A 106 16.02 17.47 13.06
N GLY A 107 16.40 18.17 11.98
CA GLY A 107 17.74 18.08 11.39
C GLY A 107 17.81 17.90 9.87
N ALA A 108 16.69 17.58 9.21
CA ALA A 108 16.66 17.41 7.75
C ALA A 108 16.90 18.72 6.97
N TRP A 109 16.86 19.87 7.65
CA TRP A 109 17.32 21.15 7.09
C TRP A 109 18.76 21.12 6.60
N SER A 110 19.61 20.30 7.24
CA SER A 110 21.03 20.14 6.91
C SER A 110 21.29 19.12 5.80
N TRP A 111 20.27 18.36 5.41
CA TRP A 111 20.41 17.29 4.43
C TRP A 111 20.59 17.84 3.01
N THR A 112 21.18 17.01 2.16
CA THR A 112 21.09 17.19 0.72
C THR A 112 19.64 17.00 0.24
N ARG A 113 19.35 17.48 -0.98
CA ARG A 113 18.05 17.24 -1.62
C ARG A 113 17.76 15.75 -1.76
N ASP A 114 18.76 14.96 -2.13
CA ASP A 114 18.60 13.53 -2.36
C ASP A 114 18.27 12.78 -1.07
N GLN A 115 18.86 13.17 0.06
CA GLN A 115 18.52 12.60 1.37
C GLN A 115 17.09 12.92 1.79
N ARG A 116 16.62 14.17 1.60
CA ARG A 116 15.22 14.52 1.86
C ARG A 116 14.26 13.77 0.94
N SER A 117 14.64 13.59 -0.32
CA SER A 117 13.91 12.77 -1.28
C SER A 117 13.85 11.31 -0.85
N ALA A 118 14.95 10.75 -0.36
CA ALA A 118 14.99 9.39 0.14
C ALA A 118 14.09 9.21 1.37
N PHE A 119 14.06 10.18 2.29
CA PHE A 119 13.16 10.16 3.45
C PHE A 119 11.69 10.20 3.03
N SER A 120 11.34 11.11 2.11
CA SER A 120 9.97 11.29 1.67
C SER A 120 9.38 10.06 0.96
N ASN A 121 10.24 9.21 0.37
CA ASN A 121 9.86 8.06 -0.44
C ASN A 121 10.36 6.74 0.15
N ASP A 122 10.61 6.68 1.47
CA ASP A 122 11.16 5.50 2.11
C ASP A 122 10.12 4.38 2.29
N LEU A 123 10.16 3.38 1.40
CA LEU A 123 9.32 2.19 1.47
C LEU A 123 10.00 0.98 2.09
N ARG A 124 11.30 1.10 2.40
CA ARG A 124 12.09 0.02 3.02
C ARG A 124 11.74 -0.17 4.51
N ASP A 125 10.96 0.74 5.11
CA ASP A 125 10.35 0.56 6.43
C ASP A 125 8.87 0.93 6.38
N GLY A 126 8.00 -0.03 6.65
CA GLY A 126 6.55 0.20 6.62
C GLY A 126 6.03 1.20 7.66
N ARG A 127 6.88 1.57 8.64
CA ARG A 127 6.50 2.52 9.70
C ARG A 127 6.53 3.97 9.23
N GLY A 128 7.39 4.31 8.27
CA GLY A 128 7.61 5.71 7.86
C GLY A 128 6.44 6.34 7.12
N LEU A 129 5.71 5.55 6.34
CA LEU A 129 4.58 5.98 5.52
C LEU A 129 3.36 5.10 5.81
N ARG A 130 2.19 5.68 6.08
CA ARG A 130 0.96 4.94 6.43
C ARG A 130 -0.26 5.49 5.69
N ALA A 131 -1.16 4.62 5.25
CA ALA A 131 -2.49 5.02 4.83
C ALA A 131 -3.36 5.36 6.05
N VAL A 132 -3.88 6.58 6.08
CA VAL A 132 -4.69 7.12 7.19
C VAL A 132 -5.87 7.92 6.65
N THR A 133 -6.94 8.05 7.44
CA THR A 133 -8.05 8.95 7.05
C THR A 133 -7.55 10.37 6.89
N ILE A 134 -8.12 11.10 5.92
CA ILE A 134 -7.87 12.54 5.74
C ILE A 134 -8.08 13.32 7.06
N ALA A 135 -9.11 12.96 7.83
CA ALA A 135 -9.42 13.63 9.09
C ALA A 135 -8.32 13.45 10.15
N SER A 136 -7.82 12.22 10.34
CA SER A 136 -6.75 11.97 11.30
C SER A 136 -5.43 12.59 10.85
N ASN A 137 -5.11 12.53 9.55
CA ASN A 137 -3.92 13.18 8.99
C ASN A 137 -3.91 14.69 9.24
N ARG A 138 -5.03 15.37 8.96
CA ARG A 138 -5.17 16.82 9.20
C ARG A 138 -5.15 17.20 10.68
N SER A 139 -5.66 16.32 11.55
CA SER A 139 -5.60 16.50 13.00
C SER A 139 -4.15 16.45 13.51
N LYS A 140 -3.36 15.50 12.99
CA LYS A 140 -1.92 15.38 13.26
C LYS A 140 -1.15 16.58 12.70
N GLY A 141 -1.28 16.83 11.40
CA GLY A 141 -0.51 17.85 10.69
C GLY A 141 0.99 17.67 10.92
N ASP A 142 1.66 18.77 11.29
CA ASP A 142 3.10 18.78 11.56
C ASP A 142 3.44 18.54 13.05
N LYS A 143 2.47 18.11 13.87
CA LYS A 143 2.67 17.93 15.31
C LYS A 143 3.51 16.69 15.60
N ASP A 144 4.34 16.82 16.60
CA ASP A 144 5.10 15.74 17.23
C ASP A 144 4.26 15.03 18.33
N PRO A 145 4.76 13.93 18.91
CA PRO A 145 4.11 13.21 20.00
C PRO A 145 3.77 14.06 21.23
N SER A 146 4.48 15.16 21.49
CA SER A 146 4.16 16.05 22.61
C SER A 146 2.80 16.73 22.45
N ASN A 147 2.39 17.00 21.20
CA ASN A 147 1.17 17.74 20.88
C ASN A 147 0.06 16.90 20.25
N TRP A 148 0.36 15.69 19.81
CA TRP A 148 -0.61 14.81 19.15
C TRP A 148 -0.25 13.33 19.29
N VAL A 149 -1.26 12.49 19.54
CA VAL A 149 -1.15 11.03 19.49
C VAL A 149 -2.39 10.43 18.83
N PRO A 150 -2.30 9.22 18.24
CA PRO A 150 -3.45 8.53 17.66
C PRO A 150 -4.60 8.34 18.65
N SER A 151 -5.83 8.43 18.14
CA SER A 151 -7.04 8.18 18.95
C SER A 151 -7.40 6.70 19.03
N ASP A 152 -6.94 5.87 18.07
CA ASP A 152 -7.10 4.43 18.18
C ASP A 152 -6.20 3.88 19.30
N ARG A 153 -6.83 3.24 20.29
CA ARG A 153 -6.14 2.56 21.39
C ARG A 153 -5.20 1.46 20.92
N ARG A 154 -5.43 0.87 19.74
CA ARG A 154 -4.52 -0.13 19.16
C ARG A 154 -3.21 0.48 18.65
N ALA A 155 -3.25 1.75 18.25
CA ALA A 155 -2.10 2.45 17.69
C ALA A 155 -1.32 3.25 18.74
N VAL A 156 -1.95 3.61 19.87
CA VAL A 156 -1.35 4.51 20.88
C VAL A 156 0.02 4.06 21.38
N CYS A 157 0.28 2.74 21.42
CA CYS A 157 1.56 2.19 21.88
C CYS A 157 2.55 1.84 20.78
N GLY A 158 2.07 1.51 19.57
CA GLY A 158 2.96 1.33 18.42
C GLY A 158 3.49 2.67 17.90
N TYR A 159 2.69 3.73 18.01
CA TYR A 159 3.07 5.06 17.54
C TYR A 159 4.38 5.61 18.15
N PRO A 160 4.56 5.67 19.49
CA PRO A 160 5.81 6.16 20.08
C PRO A 160 7.01 5.29 19.74
N THR A 161 6.85 3.96 19.61
CA THR A 161 7.96 3.07 19.27
C THR A 161 8.37 3.18 17.81
N ASP A 162 7.39 3.21 16.90
CA ASP A 162 7.60 3.46 15.47
C ASP A 162 8.26 4.82 15.25
N TRP A 163 7.82 5.84 15.99
CA TRP A 163 8.35 7.19 15.92
C TRP A 163 9.84 7.26 16.30
N VAL A 164 10.23 6.61 17.41
CA VAL A 164 11.64 6.49 17.80
C VAL A 164 12.45 5.75 16.74
N ALA A 165 11.92 4.65 16.21
CA ALA A 165 12.62 3.87 15.19
C ALA A 165 12.87 4.67 13.90
N VAL A 166 11.90 5.46 13.44
CA VAL A 166 12.06 6.34 12.28
C VAL A 166 13.11 7.42 12.55
N LYS A 167 13.07 8.07 13.73
CA LYS A 167 14.07 9.10 14.09
C LYS A 167 15.48 8.52 14.16
N LEU A 168 15.66 7.32 14.71
CA LEU A 168 16.96 6.62 14.73
C LEU A 168 17.46 6.27 13.34
N ARG A 169 16.60 5.70 12.49
CA ARG A 169 16.93 5.33 11.11
C ARG A 169 17.43 6.53 10.31
N TRP A 170 16.77 7.67 10.47
CA TRP A 170 17.06 8.90 9.74
C TRP A 170 18.00 9.87 10.47
N LYS A 171 18.51 9.50 11.66
CA LYS A 171 19.39 10.34 12.49
C LYS A 171 18.79 11.72 12.79
N LEU A 172 17.49 11.74 13.01
CA LEU A 172 16.74 12.92 13.43
C LEU A 172 16.82 13.08 14.94
N ALA A 173 16.82 14.33 15.41
CA ALA A 173 16.75 14.63 16.83
C ALA A 173 15.29 14.67 17.33
N MET A 174 15.14 14.75 18.64
CA MET A 174 13.88 15.14 19.27
C MET A 174 14.10 16.38 20.12
N ASP A 175 13.03 17.14 20.36
CA ASP A 175 13.07 18.14 21.42
C ASP A 175 12.81 17.52 22.82
N GLU A 176 12.96 18.33 23.87
CA GLU A 176 12.77 17.87 25.25
C GLU A 176 11.31 17.47 25.55
N SER A 177 10.34 18.18 24.98
CA SER A 177 8.91 17.91 25.20
C SER A 177 8.49 16.61 24.53
N GLU A 178 8.96 16.42 23.29
CA GLU A 178 8.79 15.21 22.50
C GLU A 178 9.38 13.99 23.22
N ARG A 179 10.67 14.08 23.63
CA ARG A 179 11.35 13.03 24.40
C ARG A 179 10.59 12.70 25.68
N GLY A 180 10.21 13.72 26.44
CA GLY A 180 9.50 13.55 27.72
C GLY A 180 8.14 12.90 27.53
N ARG A 181 7.39 13.29 26.49
CA ARG A 181 6.08 12.70 26.22
C ARG A 181 6.18 11.23 25.82
N ILE A 182 7.13 10.88 24.96
CA ILE A 182 7.36 9.48 24.57
C ILE A 182 7.77 8.64 25.78
N ALA A 183 8.70 9.14 26.61
CA ALA A 183 9.12 8.46 27.83
C ALA A 183 7.92 8.16 28.74
N ASN A 184 7.10 9.19 29.01
CA ASN A 184 5.90 9.04 29.83
C ASN A 184 4.94 7.98 29.28
N LEU A 185 4.68 7.96 27.97
CA LEU A 185 3.81 6.96 27.34
C LEU A 185 4.35 5.54 27.52
N LEU A 186 5.65 5.34 27.29
CA LEU A 186 6.30 4.03 27.43
C LEU A 186 6.36 3.55 28.89
N GLU A 187 6.45 4.48 29.84
CA GLU A 187 6.47 4.18 31.27
C GLU A 187 5.07 3.97 31.87
N SER A 188 4.01 4.56 31.31
CA SER A 188 2.65 4.46 31.84
C SER A 188 1.76 3.51 31.01
N ASP A 189 1.27 3.98 29.87
CA ASP A 189 0.20 3.33 29.12
C ASP A 189 0.71 2.21 28.22
N CYS A 190 2.00 2.25 27.89
CA CYS A 190 2.67 1.40 26.91
C CYS A 190 3.85 0.64 27.51
N GLN A 191 3.72 0.24 28.77
CA GLN A 191 4.72 -0.58 29.46
C GLN A 191 5.03 -1.88 28.70
N GLY A 192 6.32 -2.22 28.62
CA GLY A 192 6.79 -3.45 28.00
C GLY A 192 6.83 -3.44 26.47
N GLN A 193 6.49 -2.32 25.83
CA GLN A 193 6.70 -2.15 24.40
C GLN A 193 8.19 -2.22 24.04
N ARG A 194 8.47 -2.74 22.85
CA ARG A 194 9.82 -2.82 22.29
C ARG A 194 9.93 -1.89 21.11
N ILE A 195 11.07 -1.23 21.00
CA ILE A 195 11.41 -0.44 19.81
C ILE A 195 12.13 -1.40 18.88
N ASP A 196 11.41 -1.93 17.89
CA ASP A 196 12.01 -2.87 16.97
C ASP A 196 13.03 -2.17 16.07
N PRO A 197 14.19 -2.79 15.82
CA PRO A 197 15.14 -2.27 14.86
C PRO A 197 14.53 -2.20 13.47
N TRP A 198 15.00 -1.23 12.68
CA TRP A 198 14.63 -1.15 11.27
C TRP A 198 15.23 -2.33 10.52
N ILE A 199 14.40 -3.10 9.84
CA ILE A 199 14.88 -4.21 9.04
C ILE A 199 15.62 -3.61 7.85
N VAL A 200 16.93 -3.82 7.78
CA VAL A 200 17.68 -3.65 6.54
C VAL A 200 17.32 -4.85 5.66
N THR A 201 16.15 -4.84 5.03
CA THR A 201 16.04 -5.59 3.79
C THR A 201 16.98 -4.86 2.85
N ALA A 202 18.17 -5.43 2.67
CA ALA A 202 18.99 -5.06 1.53
C ALA A 202 18.05 -5.14 0.33
N VAL A 203 17.77 -3.99 -0.29
CA VAL A 203 17.34 -4.02 -1.68
C VAL A 203 18.39 -4.87 -2.37
N PRO A 204 18.04 -6.04 -2.94
CA PRO A 204 19.02 -6.78 -3.73
C PRO A 204 19.60 -5.75 -4.70
N PRO A 205 20.93 -5.62 -4.81
CA PRO A 205 21.50 -4.64 -5.73
C PRO A 205 20.78 -4.84 -7.05
N ALA A 206 20.21 -3.75 -7.59
CA ALA A 206 19.67 -3.75 -8.94
C ALA A 206 20.67 -4.51 -9.78
N GLU A 207 20.24 -5.68 -10.28
CA GLU A 207 21.13 -6.61 -10.95
C GLU A 207 21.85 -5.79 -12.02
N ALA A 208 23.18 -5.71 -11.92
CA ALA A 208 23.98 -4.96 -12.89
C ALA A 208 23.50 -5.38 -14.29
N PRO A 209 23.31 -4.44 -15.24
CA PRO A 209 22.76 -4.76 -16.55
C PRO A 209 23.51 -5.97 -17.08
N VAL A 210 22.79 -7.09 -17.16
CA VAL A 210 23.34 -8.33 -17.69
C VAL A 210 23.88 -7.93 -19.07
N PRO A 211 25.18 -8.11 -19.37
CA PRO A 211 25.67 -7.85 -20.71
C PRO A 211 24.75 -8.63 -21.65
N PRO A 212 24.27 -8.03 -22.75
CA PRO A 212 23.30 -8.69 -23.60
C PRO A 212 23.90 -10.03 -24.02
N THR A 213 23.38 -11.11 -23.42
CA THR A 213 23.58 -12.43 -23.95
C THR A 213 22.86 -12.36 -25.28
N THR A 214 23.62 -12.27 -26.37
CA THR A 214 23.10 -12.45 -27.72
C THR A 214 22.32 -13.75 -27.71
N LEU A 215 20.99 -13.63 -27.66
CA LEU A 215 20.11 -14.76 -27.89
C LEU A 215 20.50 -15.34 -29.25
N PRO A 216 20.71 -16.67 -29.35
CA PRO A 216 20.81 -17.28 -30.67
C PRO A 216 19.58 -16.87 -31.49
N PRO A 217 19.74 -16.60 -32.80
CA PRO A 217 18.65 -16.12 -33.63
C PRO A 217 17.44 -17.03 -33.46
N THR A 218 16.29 -16.41 -33.17
CA THR A 218 15.02 -17.11 -33.05
C THR A 218 14.80 -17.92 -34.32
N PRO A 219 14.53 -19.23 -34.23
CA PRO A 219 14.20 -20.02 -35.42
C PRO A 219 12.98 -19.40 -36.11
N PRO A 220 12.94 -19.39 -37.46
CA PRO A 220 11.82 -18.81 -38.18
C PRO A 220 10.51 -19.46 -37.72
N PRO A 221 9.41 -18.68 -37.65
CA PRO A 221 8.12 -19.21 -37.23
C PRO A 221 7.72 -20.40 -38.12
N PRO A 222 7.09 -21.43 -37.56
CA PRO A 222 6.60 -22.55 -38.35
C PRO A 222 5.62 -22.05 -39.42
N PRO A 223 5.58 -22.70 -40.60
CA PRO A 223 4.65 -22.32 -41.66
C PRO A 223 3.21 -22.39 -41.14
N PRO A 224 2.32 -21.49 -41.62
CA PRO A 224 0.93 -21.49 -41.22
C PRO A 224 0.27 -22.85 -41.54
N PRO A 225 -0.68 -23.30 -40.72
CA PRO A 225 -1.39 -24.54 -40.97
C PRO A 225 -2.11 -24.49 -42.33
N PRO A 226 -2.22 -25.64 -43.04
CA PRO A 226 -2.94 -25.69 -44.30
C PRO A 226 -4.41 -25.25 -44.10
N PRO A 227 -5.01 -24.61 -45.11
CA PRO A 227 -6.41 -24.20 -45.03
C PRO A 227 -7.32 -25.40 -44.76
N PRO A 228 -8.39 -25.23 -43.97
CA PRO A 228 -9.31 -26.31 -43.68
C PRO A 228 -9.90 -26.85 -44.98
N THR A 229 -9.88 -28.18 -45.13
CA THR A 229 -10.52 -28.89 -46.23
C THR A 229 -12.00 -28.49 -46.28
N PRO A 230 -12.58 -28.23 -47.48
CA PRO A 230 -14.01 -27.97 -47.60
C PRO A 230 -14.79 -29.13 -46.99
N GLN A 231 -15.51 -28.85 -45.90
CA GLN A 231 -16.47 -29.80 -45.37
C GLN A 231 -17.63 -29.86 -46.37
N THR A 232 -17.76 -31.00 -47.06
CA THR A 232 -18.97 -31.34 -47.79
C THR A 232 -20.12 -31.35 -46.79
N THR A 233 -20.92 -30.29 -46.77
CA THR A 233 -22.18 -30.23 -46.03
C THR A 233 -23.01 -31.46 -46.40
N ALA A 234 -23.36 -32.26 -45.39
CA ALA A 234 -24.32 -33.34 -45.55
C ALA A 234 -25.66 -32.76 -46.06
N PRO A 235 -26.36 -33.46 -46.97
CA PRO A 235 -27.66 -33.01 -47.44
C PRO A 235 -28.65 -32.90 -46.28
N PRO A 236 -29.59 -31.93 -46.33
CA PRO A 236 -30.56 -31.71 -45.26
C PRO A 236 -31.42 -32.97 -45.04
N PRO A 237 -31.84 -33.24 -43.79
CA PRO A 237 -32.72 -34.36 -43.50
C PRO A 237 -34.09 -34.18 -44.20
N PRO A 238 -34.75 -35.28 -44.59
CA PRO A 238 -36.06 -35.22 -45.23
C PRO A 238 -37.10 -34.59 -44.28
N PRO A 239 -38.13 -33.92 -44.83
CA PRO A 239 -39.16 -33.26 -44.03
C PRO A 239 -39.94 -34.26 -43.16
N ALA A 240 -40.29 -33.82 -41.96
CA ALA A 240 -41.03 -34.61 -40.97
C ALA A 240 -42.41 -35.02 -41.50
N ALA A 241 -42.82 -36.26 -41.17
CA ALA A 241 -44.13 -36.79 -41.51
C ALA A 241 -45.27 -36.00 -40.82
N PRO A 242 -46.44 -35.85 -41.47
CA PRO A 242 -47.56 -35.12 -40.91
C PRO A 242 -48.14 -35.82 -39.67
N PRO A 243 -48.71 -35.07 -38.72
CA PRO A 243 -49.28 -35.62 -37.49
C PRO A 243 -50.54 -36.46 -37.77
N SER A 244 -50.68 -37.56 -37.04
CA SER A 244 -51.86 -38.44 -37.08
C SER A 244 -53.14 -37.70 -36.66
N PRO A 245 -54.30 -38.02 -37.28
CA PRO A 245 -55.57 -37.39 -36.94
C PRO A 245 -56.04 -37.77 -35.52
N PRO A 246 -56.81 -36.89 -34.84
CA PRO A 246 -57.29 -37.15 -33.48
C PRO A 246 -58.34 -38.26 -33.47
N THR A 247 -58.21 -39.18 -32.50
CA THR A 247 -59.19 -40.23 -32.23
C THR A 247 -60.46 -39.61 -31.64
N SER A 248 -61.57 -39.71 -32.36
CA SER A 248 -62.89 -39.21 -31.93
C SER A 248 -63.56 -40.20 -30.97
N THR A 249 -63.53 -39.90 -29.67
CA THR A 249 -64.30 -40.64 -28.66
C THR A 249 -65.72 -40.07 -28.59
N VAL A 250 -66.70 -40.79 -29.15
CA VAL A 250 -68.13 -40.42 -29.10
C VAL A 250 -68.73 -40.87 -27.75
N PRO A 251 -69.41 -39.99 -26.99
CA PRO A 251 -70.16 -40.41 -25.81
C PRO A 251 -71.51 -41.02 -26.22
N VAL A 252 -71.79 -42.23 -25.73
CA VAL A 252 -73.10 -42.89 -25.86
C VAL A 252 -74.09 -42.23 -24.91
N VAL A 253 -75.06 -41.49 -25.45
CA VAL A 253 -76.22 -40.98 -24.70
C VAL A 253 -77.37 -41.99 -24.82
N ARG A 254 -77.76 -42.62 -23.72
CA ARG A 254 -78.98 -43.43 -23.62
C ARG A 254 -80.20 -42.51 -23.47
N ALA A 255 -81.10 -42.52 -24.45
CA ALA A 255 -82.43 -41.93 -24.33
C ALA A 255 -83.41 -42.96 -23.77
N THR A 256 -84.06 -42.62 -22.65
CA THR A 256 -85.17 -43.39 -22.07
C THR A 256 -86.48 -42.78 -22.57
N VAL A 257 -87.23 -43.53 -23.38
CA VAL A 257 -88.58 -43.16 -23.83
C VAL A 257 -89.59 -43.52 -22.73
N ARG A 258 -90.43 -42.55 -22.34
CA ARG A 258 -91.64 -42.77 -21.53
C ARG A 258 -92.84 -42.93 -22.46
N SER A 259 -93.64 -43.97 -22.23
CA SER A 259 -94.97 -44.16 -22.82
C SER A 259 -96.04 -43.51 -21.95
N THR A 260 -96.94 -42.75 -22.57
CA THR A 260 -98.37 -42.61 -22.24
C THR A 260 -99.11 -42.33 -23.54
#